data_AF-A0A7J5ADX1-F1
#
_entry.id   AF-A0A7J5ADX1-F1
#
_cell.length_a   1.000
_cell.length_b   1.000
_cell.length_c   1.000
_cell.angle_alpha   90.00
_cell.angle_beta   90.00
_cell.angle_gamma   90.00
#
_symmetry.space_group_name_H-M   'P 1'
#
loop_
_entity.id
_entity.type
_entity.pdbx_description
1 polymer ?
#
loop_
_entity_poly.entity_id
_entity_poly.type
_entity_poly.pdbx_seq_one_letter_code
_entity_poly.pdbx_strand_id
1 'polypeptide(L)'
;MIKNIDVFIYYINKEMLSAFPEPNYLVTQEEINQNKTRYSIVEKDRIIHESFLFNKLFLLRLIKKRGPTIGDCKTIQEFRGKSIYPFVINHIAKDQILNHNKNEVFIIVNTNNHSSIIGIEKAGFKLHIKIKAKRFFIFHYNVIKTFYF
;
A
#
# COMPACT_ATOMS: atom_id res chain seq x y z
N MET A 1 13.28 9.95 -20.31
CA MET A 1 13.93 9.64 -19.01
C MET A 1 13.61 8.20 -18.62
N ILE A 2 14.62 7.35 -18.42
CA ILE A 2 14.44 5.96 -17.96
C ILE A 2 14.38 5.95 -16.44
N LYS A 3 13.42 5.24 -15.85
CA LYS A 3 13.31 5.02 -14.40
C LYS A 3 13.61 3.57 -14.06
N ASN A 4 14.46 3.34 -13.06
CA ASN A 4 14.66 2.01 -12.49
C ASN A 4 13.53 1.70 -11.51
N ILE A 5 13.01 0.49 -11.58
CA ILE A 5 12.02 -0.07 -10.66
C ILE A 5 12.72 -1.19 -9.91
N ASP A 6 12.74 -1.09 -8.58
CA ASP A 6 13.13 -2.18 -7.67
C ASP A 6 12.17 -2.14 -6.48
N VAL A 7 11.13 -2.97 -6.55
CA VAL A 7 10.02 -2.93 -5.60
C VAL A 7 9.63 -4.32 -5.12
N PHE A 8 9.14 -4.37 -3.89
CA PHE A 8 8.33 -5.47 -3.41
C PHE A 8 6.86 -5.19 -3.65
N ILE A 9 6.11 -6.23 -3.97
CA ILE A 9 4.65 -6.23 -4.00
C ILE A 9 4.16 -7.15 -2.89
N TYR A 10 3.40 -6.56 -1.98
CA TYR A 10 2.73 -7.24 -0.88
C TYR A 10 1.23 -7.35 -1.19
N TYR A 11 0.57 -8.32 -0.57
CA TYR A 11 -0.88 -8.49 -0.67
C TYR A 11 -1.49 -8.93 0.66
N ILE A 12 -2.79 -8.70 0.78
CA ILE A 12 -3.64 -9.25 1.84
C ILE A 12 -4.98 -9.63 1.24
N ASN A 13 -5.59 -10.70 1.76
CA ASN A 13 -6.91 -11.18 1.37
C ASN A 13 -7.77 -11.43 2.62
N LYS A 14 -9.02 -11.85 2.43
CA LYS A 14 -9.98 -12.08 3.52
C LYS A 14 -9.48 -13.08 4.57
N GLU A 15 -8.78 -14.13 4.16
CA GLU A 15 -8.27 -15.19 5.07
C GLU A 15 -7.10 -14.69 5.93
N MET A 16 -6.41 -13.65 5.48
CA MET A 16 -5.26 -13.05 6.16
C MET A 16 -5.64 -11.87 7.05
N LEU A 17 -6.89 -11.40 7.00
CA LEU A 17 -7.33 -10.29 7.83
C LEU A 17 -7.27 -10.68 9.31
N SER A 18 -6.38 -10.03 10.05
CA SER A 18 -6.30 -10.14 11.50
C SER A 18 -6.85 -8.89 12.19
N ALA A 19 -7.26 -9.06 13.45
CA ALA A 19 -7.46 -7.93 14.33
C ALA A 19 -6.12 -7.18 14.45
N PHE A 20 -6.13 -5.89 14.13
CA PHE A 20 -5.00 -5.00 14.35
C PHE A 20 -5.43 -4.07 15.49
N PRO A 21 -4.58 -3.81 16.49
CA PRO A 21 -4.94 -2.89 17.57
C PRO A 21 -5.45 -1.60 16.98
N GLU A 22 -6.65 -1.16 17.37
CA GLU A 22 -7.23 0.08 16.90
C GLU A 22 -6.76 1.21 17.83
N PRO A 23 -5.69 1.96 17.47
CA PRO A 23 -5.41 3.19 18.17
C PRO A 23 -6.60 4.14 18.02
N ASN A 24 -6.79 5.03 19.00
CA ASN A 24 -7.83 6.07 18.99
C ASN A 24 -7.53 7.19 17.97
N TYR A 25 -7.27 6.83 16.71
CA TYR A 25 -7.16 7.77 15.60
C TYR A 25 -8.38 7.64 14.70
N LEU A 26 -8.99 8.78 14.41
CA LEU A 26 -10.02 8.87 13.39
C LEU A 26 -9.34 8.91 12.01
N VAL A 27 -9.64 7.91 11.18
CA VAL A 27 -9.24 7.90 9.77
C VAL A 27 -10.36 8.57 8.97
N THR A 28 -10.04 9.64 8.26
CA THR A 28 -10.93 10.28 7.30
C THR A 28 -10.59 9.83 5.89
N GLN A 29 -11.58 9.85 5.00
CA GLN A 29 -11.40 9.52 3.59
C GLN A 29 -11.94 10.62 2.68
N GLU A 30 -11.29 10.81 1.54
CA GLU A 30 -11.66 11.79 0.53
C GLU A 30 -11.37 11.23 -0.87
N GLU A 31 -12.36 11.25 -1.76
CA GLU A 31 -12.16 10.90 -3.15
C GLU A 31 -11.43 12.06 -3.88
N ILE A 32 -10.21 11.81 -4.36
CA ILE A 32 -9.44 12.80 -5.13
C ILE A 32 -9.86 12.76 -6.60
N ASN A 33 -10.12 11.55 -7.11
CA ASN A 33 -10.71 11.28 -8.42
C ASN A 33 -11.15 9.81 -8.50
N GLN A 34 -11.76 9.43 -9.62
CA GLN A 34 -12.25 8.07 -9.90
C GLN A 34 -11.22 6.94 -9.69
N ASN A 35 -9.91 7.23 -9.72
CA ASN A 35 -8.86 6.24 -9.53
C ASN A 35 -8.10 6.39 -8.21
N LYS A 36 -8.34 7.44 -7.42
CA LYS A 36 -7.51 7.78 -6.26
C LYS A 36 -8.36 8.29 -5.10
N THR A 37 -8.27 7.60 -3.97
CA THR A 37 -8.87 8.01 -2.68
C THR A 37 -7.76 8.29 -1.69
N ARG A 38 -7.86 9.40 -0.96
CA ARG A 38 -6.95 9.76 0.13
C ARG A 38 -7.55 9.31 1.45
N TYR A 39 -6.73 8.68 2.29
CA TYR A 39 -7.02 8.40 3.69
C TYR A 39 -6.08 9.24 4.55
N SER A 40 -6.59 9.87 5.59
CA SER A 40 -5.79 10.78 6.43
C SER A 40 -6.13 10.65 7.91
N ILE A 41 -5.15 10.96 8.75
CA ILE A 41 -5.35 11.20 10.18
C ILE A 41 -4.92 12.63 10.46
N VAL A 42 -5.80 13.38 11.12
CA VAL A 42 -5.57 14.77 11.52
C VAL A 42 -5.50 14.85 13.03
N GLU A 43 -4.49 15.53 13.54
CA GLU A 43 -4.35 15.85 14.96
C GLU A 43 -3.96 17.32 15.10
N LYS A 44 -4.71 18.08 15.91
CA LYS A 44 -4.52 19.53 16.11
C LYS A 44 -4.41 20.29 14.78
N ASP A 45 -5.37 20.06 13.88
CA ASP A 45 -5.46 20.66 12.54
C ASP A 45 -4.29 20.38 11.59
N ARG A 46 -3.44 19.40 11.92
CA ARG A 46 -2.31 18.96 11.07
C ARG A 46 -2.52 17.53 10.61
N ILE A 47 -2.34 17.28 9.31
CA ILE A 47 -2.29 15.91 8.78
C ILE A 47 -1.03 15.23 9.31
N ILE A 48 -1.20 14.25 10.20
CA ILE A 48 -0.09 13.48 10.77
C ILE A 48 0.25 12.25 9.93
N HIS A 49 -0.75 11.74 9.20
CA HIS A 49 -0.61 10.61 8.30
C HIS A 49 -1.51 10.77 7.08
N GLU A 50 -0.99 10.37 5.93
CA GLU A 50 -1.76 10.18 4.71
C GLU A 50 -1.36 8.88 4.00
N SER A 51 -2.33 8.21 3.39
CA SER A 51 -2.15 7.06 2.51
C SER A 51 -3.12 7.18 1.33
N PHE A 52 -2.72 6.71 0.16
CA PHE A 52 -3.58 6.74 -1.02
C PHE A 52 -3.94 5.36 -1.49
N LEU A 53 -5.21 5.18 -1.81
CA LEU A 53 -5.74 4.00 -2.45
C LEU A 53 -5.90 4.26 -3.95
N PHE A 54 -5.28 3.41 -4.77
CA PHE A 54 -5.41 3.44 -6.21
C PHE A 54 -6.29 2.29 -6.68
N ASN A 55 -7.38 2.59 -7.38
CA ASN A 55 -8.29 1.55 -7.89
C ASN A 55 -7.64 0.69 -8.97
N LYS A 56 -6.77 1.30 -9.80
CA LYS A 56 -6.02 0.63 -10.85
C LYS A 56 -4.57 1.13 -10.83
N LEU A 57 -3.64 0.19 -10.89
CA LEU A 57 -2.22 0.47 -11.07
C LEU A 57 -1.59 -0.43 -12.12
N PHE A 58 -0.95 0.17 -13.13
CA PHE A 58 -0.38 -0.55 -14.27
C PHE A 58 0.71 -1.56 -13.87
N LEU A 59 1.43 -1.32 -12.77
CA LEU A 59 2.53 -2.20 -12.35
C LEU A 59 2.04 -3.61 -12.02
N LEU A 60 0.83 -3.76 -11.47
CA LEU A 60 0.25 -5.07 -11.16
C LEU A 60 0.03 -5.94 -12.40
N ARG A 61 -0.08 -5.34 -13.59
CA ARG A 61 -0.18 -6.10 -14.85
C ARG A 61 1.08 -6.93 -15.12
N LEU A 62 2.24 -6.52 -14.60
CA LEU A 62 3.47 -7.30 -14.74
C LEU A 62 3.36 -8.66 -14.04
N ILE A 63 2.48 -8.82 -13.06
CA ILE A 63 2.25 -10.07 -12.33
C ILE A 63 0.87 -10.67 -12.63
N LYS A 64 0.22 -10.21 -13.71
CA LYS A 64 -1.13 -10.64 -14.12
C LYS A 64 -2.19 -10.46 -13.02
N LYS A 65 -1.99 -9.47 -12.13
CA LYS A 65 -2.95 -9.11 -11.08
C LYS A 65 -3.60 -7.76 -11.38
N ARG A 66 -4.75 -7.53 -10.74
CA ARG A 66 -5.49 -6.25 -10.73
C ARG A 66 -6.15 -6.12 -9.37
N GLY A 67 -6.29 -4.90 -8.87
CA GLY A 67 -6.98 -4.65 -7.62
C GLY A 67 -6.59 -3.32 -7.00
N PRO A 68 -7.28 -2.94 -5.91
CA PRO A 68 -6.90 -1.79 -5.11
C PRO A 68 -5.46 -1.90 -4.64
N THR A 69 -4.70 -0.81 -4.79
CA THR A 69 -3.31 -0.74 -4.38
C THR A 69 -3.11 0.45 -3.46
N ILE A 70 -2.56 0.23 -2.26
CA ILE A 70 -2.19 1.31 -1.35
C ILE A 70 -0.76 1.78 -1.69
N GLY A 71 -0.56 3.09 -1.74
CA GLY A 71 0.72 3.72 -2.04
C GLY A 71 0.77 5.18 -1.61
N ASP A 72 1.87 5.85 -1.95
CA ASP A 72 2.12 7.27 -1.62
C ASP A 72 1.91 7.61 -0.13
N CYS A 73 2.22 6.66 0.77
CA CYS A 73 1.98 6.82 2.20
C CYS A 73 3.05 7.69 2.87
N LYS A 74 2.63 8.55 3.80
CA LYS A 74 3.52 9.44 4.54
C LYS A 74 3.03 9.61 5.97
N THR A 75 3.95 9.48 6.92
CA THR A 75 3.74 9.87 8.32
C THR A 75 4.75 10.95 8.67
N ILE A 76 4.30 12.05 9.30
CA ILE A 76 5.20 13.10 9.77
C ILE A 76 6.15 12.54 10.84
N GLN A 77 7.34 13.12 10.94
CA GLN A 77 8.46 12.52 11.67
C GLN A 77 8.13 12.27 13.15
N GLU A 78 7.42 13.21 13.78
CA GLU A 78 7.04 13.23 15.21
C GLU A 78 6.06 12.09 15.58
N PHE A 79 5.46 11.45 14.58
CA PHE A 79 4.45 10.42 14.71
C PHE A 79 4.88 9.06 14.16
N ARG A 80 6.11 8.95 13.65
CA ARG A 80 6.68 7.67 13.22
C ARG A 80 6.93 6.74 14.40
N GLY A 81 6.92 5.44 14.16
CA GLY A 81 7.12 4.41 15.19
C GLY A 81 5.90 4.13 16.08
N LYS A 82 4.84 4.94 16.00
CA LYS A 82 3.61 4.79 16.81
C LYS A 82 2.54 3.87 16.18
N SER A 83 2.96 2.94 15.31
CA SER A 83 2.06 2.02 14.58
C SER A 83 0.94 2.65 13.75
N ILE A 84 1.00 3.96 13.47
CA ILE A 84 0.00 4.69 12.67
C ILE A 84 -0.08 4.16 11.24
N TYR A 85 1.07 4.05 10.56
CA TYR A 85 1.10 3.55 9.19
C TYR A 85 0.54 2.13 9.05
N PRO A 86 0.99 1.13 9.84
CA PRO A 86 0.39 -0.20 9.86
C PRO A 86 -1.12 -0.22 10.10
N PHE A 87 -1.58 0.61 11.05
CA PHE A 87 -3.00 0.73 11.37
C PHE A 87 -3.80 1.22 10.15
N VAL A 88 -3.37 2.31 9.51
CA VAL A 88 -4.11 2.90 8.39
C VAL A 88 -4.18 1.95 7.20
N ILE A 89 -3.09 1.29 6.83
CA ILE A 89 -3.12 0.36 5.70
C ILE A 89 -3.94 -0.91 6.00
N ASN A 90 -3.99 -1.36 7.26
CA ASN A 90 -4.87 -2.45 7.68
C ASN A 90 -6.35 -2.01 7.63
N HIS A 91 -6.65 -0.79 8.09
CA HIS A 91 -7.99 -0.20 8.02
C HIS A 91 -8.48 -0.12 6.56
N ILE A 92 -7.66 0.43 5.65
CA ILE A 92 -7.98 0.49 4.23
C ILE A 92 -8.19 -0.92 3.65
N ALA A 93 -7.34 -1.89 4.00
CA ALA A 93 -7.48 -3.24 3.49
C ALA A 93 -8.79 -3.92 3.95
N LYS A 94 -9.13 -3.78 5.23
CA LYS A 94 -10.38 -4.29 5.81
C LYS A 94 -11.59 -3.67 5.13
N ASP A 95 -11.61 -2.36 4.98
CA ASP A 95 -12.70 -1.65 4.30
C ASP A 95 -12.87 -2.16 2.85
N GLN A 96 -11.79 -2.25 2.09
CA GLN A 96 -11.86 -2.73 0.71
C GLN A 96 -12.34 -4.17 0.60
N ILE A 97 -11.90 -5.06 1.49
CA ILE A 97 -12.26 -6.47 1.44
C ILE A 97 -13.68 -6.71 1.95
N LEU A 98 -14.06 -6.08 3.06
CA LEU A 98 -15.32 -6.35 3.77
C LEU A 98 -16.49 -5.51 3.23
N ASN A 99 -16.26 -4.24 2.92
CA ASN A 99 -17.31 -3.31 2.53
C ASN A 99 -17.40 -3.15 1.00
N HIS A 100 -16.28 -3.28 0.28
CA HIS A 100 -16.22 -3.14 -1.18
C HIS A 100 -16.03 -4.47 -1.92
N ASN A 101 -16.16 -5.61 -1.24
CA ASN A 101 -16.07 -6.96 -1.80
C ASN A 101 -14.85 -7.18 -2.70
N LYS A 102 -13.68 -6.65 -2.30
CA LYS A 102 -12.42 -6.90 -3.01
C LYS A 102 -11.80 -8.20 -2.51
N ASN A 103 -11.35 -9.04 -3.43
CA ASN A 103 -10.71 -10.33 -3.08
C ASN A 103 -9.35 -10.13 -2.39
N GLU A 104 -8.59 -9.14 -2.85
CA GLU A 104 -7.24 -8.85 -2.38
C GLU A 104 -6.92 -7.36 -2.52
N VAL A 105 -6.03 -6.87 -1.66
CA VAL A 105 -5.50 -5.50 -1.66
C VAL A 105 -3.98 -5.58 -1.72
N PHE A 106 -3.36 -4.70 -2.51
CA PHE A 106 -1.92 -4.72 -2.76
C PHE A 106 -1.20 -3.52 -2.14
N ILE A 107 0.08 -3.67 -1.84
CA ILE A 107 0.99 -2.56 -1.53
C ILE A 107 2.25 -2.73 -2.35
N ILE A 108 2.74 -1.62 -2.92
CA ILE A 108 4.02 -1.58 -3.63
C ILE A 108 4.97 -0.69 -2.86
N VAL A 109 6.15 -1.20 -2.56
CA VAL A 109 7.16 -0.51 -1.76
C VAL A 109 8.54 -0.69 -2.38
N ASN A 110 9.35 0.37 -2.38
CA ASN A 110 10.75 0.25 -2.80
C ASN A 110 11.51 -0.69 -1.86
N THR A 111 12.39 -1.51 -2.40
CA THR A 111 13.12 -2.54 -1.64
C THR A 111 14.06 -1.98 -0.56
N ASN A 112 14.43 -0.70 -0.66
CA ASN A 112 15.26 0.00 0.32
C ASN A 112 14.44 0.72 1.42
N ASN A 113 13.11 0.69 1.36
CA ASN A 113 12.27 1.35 2.36
C ASN A 113 11.94 0.41 3.51
N HIS A 114 12.95 0.13 4.34
CA HIS A 114 12.85 -0.79 5.48
C HIS A 114 11.74 -0.42 6.47
N SER A 115 11.52 0.87 6.72
CA SER A 115 10.47 1.32 7.65
C SER A 115 9.07 0.97 7.13
N SER A 116 8.80 1.20 5.84
CA SER A 116 7.53 0.81 5.24
C SER A 116 7.38 -0.70 5.17
N ILE A 117 8.43 -1.44 4.81
CA ILE A 117 8.40 -2.92 4.77
C ILE A 117 7.96 -3.51 6.12
N ILE A 118 8.61 -3.09 7.21
CA ILE A 118 8.25 -3.52 8.56
C ILE A 118 6.79 -3.14 8.88
N GLY A 119 6.36 -1.95 8.46
CA GLY A 119 5.00 -1.50 8.71
C GLY A 119 3.94 -2.30 7.95
N ILE A 120 4.23 -2.67 6.71
CA ILE A 120 3.39 -3.50 5.84
C ILE A 120 3.23 -4.91 6.44
N GLU A 121 4.34 -5.51 6.86
CA GLU A 121 4.33 -6.85 7.48
C GLU A 121 3.59 -6.85 8.82
N LYS A 122 3.79 -5.81 9.65
CA LYS A 122 3.02 -5.63 10.90
C LYS A 122 1.51 -5.53 10.64
N ALA A 123 1.10 -4.92 9.54
CA ALA A 123 -0.31 -4.79 9.17
C ALA A 123 -0.94 -6.10 8.66
N GLY A 124 -0.17 -7.19 8.56
CA GLY A 124 -0.64 -8.51 8.15
C GLY A 124 -0.52 -8.81 6.66
N PHE A 125 0.06 -7.91 5.87
CA PHE A 125 0.33 -8.18 4.46
C PHE A 125 1.48 -9.17 4.30
N LYS A 126 1.38 -10.05 3.31
CA LYS A 126 2.45 -10.99 2.94
C LYS A 126 3.17 -10.55 1.69
N LEU A 127 4.48 -10.76 1.66
CA LEU A 127 5.30 -10.54 0.48
C LEU A 127 4.87 -11.54 -0.60
N HIS A 128 4.53 -11.05 -1.79
CA HIS A 128 4.19 -11.89 -2.93
C HIS A 128 5.38 -12.06 -3.88
N ILE A 129 5.98 -10.94 -4.26
CA ILE A 129 6.94 -10.91 -5.36
C ILE A 129 7.80 -9.66 -5.31
N LYS A 130 9.06 -9.80 -5.73
CA LYS A 130 9.97 -8.70 -6.04
C LYS A 130 10.01 -8.48 -7.55
N ILE A 131 9.90 -7.22 -7.97
CA ILE A 131 10.05 -6.80 -9.37
C ILE A 131 11.24 -5.88 -9.51
N LYS A 132 12.16 -6.24 -10.42
CA LYS A 132 13.14 -5.32 -10.98
C LYS A 132 12.81 -5.06 -12.45
N ALA A 133 12.76 -3.80 -12.86
CA ALA A 133 12.50 -3.44 -14.25
C ALA A 133 13.08 -2.07 -14.60
N LYS A 134 13.19 -1.77 -15.89
CA LYS A 134 13.39 -0.42 -16.39
C LYS A 134 12.09 0.08 -17.01
N ARG A 135 11.72 1.32 -16.74
CA ARG A 135 10.53 1.97 -17.30
C ARG A 135 10.92 3.14 -18.18
N PHE A 136 10.42 3.13 -19.41
CA PHE A 136 10.48 4.26 -20.35
C PHE A 136 9.04 4.57 -20.78
N PHE A 137 8.55 5.76 -20.40
CA PHE A 137 7.13 6.10 -20.46
C PHE A 137 6.24 5.03 -19.78
N ILE A 138 5.36 4.37 -20.54
CA ILE A 138 4.45 3.33 -20.05
C ILE A 138 5.02 1.91 -20.21
N PHE A 139 6.12 1.76 -20.96
CA PHE A 139 6.71 0.47 -21.28
C PHE A 139 7.68 0.03 -20.18
N HIS A 140 7.59 -1.24 -19.81
CA HIS A 140 8.48 -1.89 -18.87
C HIS A 140 9.31 -2.93 -19.61
N TYR A 141 10.62 -2.89 -19.45
CA TYR A 141 11.56 -3.81 -20.10
C TYR A 141 12.60 -4.31 -19.08
N ASN A 142 13.29 -5.39 -19.43
CA ASN A 142 14.19 -6.13 -18.55
C ASN A 142 13.51 -6.50 -17.21
N VAL A 143 12.28 -7.00 -17.31
CA VAL A 143 11.46 -7.34 -16.14
C VAL A 143 11.95 -8.64 -15.54
N ILE A 144 12.53 -8.57 -14.34
CA ILE A 144 12.94 -9.70 -13.53
C ILE A 144 11.93 -9.84 -12.39
N LYS A 145 11.46 -11.07 -12.17
CA LYS A 145 10.45 -11.43 -11.18
C LYS A 145 11.00 -12.49 -10.24
N THR A 146 10.93 -12.25 -8.94
CA THR A 146 11.33 -13.23 -7.91
C THR A 146 10.15 -13.45 -6.99
N PHE A 147 9.58 -14.65 -7.02
CA PHE A 147 8.42 -15.02 -6.21
C PHE A 147 8.83 -15.48 -4.82
N TYR A 148 8.00 -15.16 -3.84
CA TYR A 148 8.14 -15.59 -2.46
C TYR A 148 6.83 -16.31 -2.10
N PHE A 149 6.94 -17.60 -1.75
CA PHE A 149 5.82 -18.47 -1.38
C PHE A 149 5.85 -18.74 0.12
#